data_AF-A0A1M5W4J2-F1
#
_entry.id   AF-A0A1M5W4J2-F1
#
_cell.length_a   1.000
_cell.length_b   1.000
_cell.length_c   1.000
_cell.angle_alpha   90.00
_cell.angle_beta   90.00
_cell.angle_gamma   90.00
#
_symmetry.space_group_name_H-M   'P 1'
#
loop_
_entity.id
_entity.type
_entity.pdbx_description
1 polymer ?
#
loop_
_entity_poly.entity_id
_entity_poly.type
_entity_poly.pdbx_seq_one_letter_code
_entity_poly.pdbx_strand_id
1 'polypeptide(L)' 'MSTSPLQIFIERINELSKKQRSVGLEEWERAEQEALRQEYLSFIREQVKDTLSKVQAEEDPPIQ' A
#
# COMPACT_ATOMS: atom_id res chain seq x y z
N MET A 1 14.63 14.83 4.44
CA MET A 1 14.24 13.53 3.85
C MET A 1 12.96 13.10 4.55
N SER A 2 11.79 13.34 3.96
CA SER A 2 10.52 12.91 4.57
C SER A 2 10.27 11.46 4.14
N THR A 3 10.43 10.52 5.05
CA THR A 3 10.08 9.11 4.81
C THR A 3 8.57 9.01 4.70
N SER A 4 8.06 8.53 3.57
CA SER A 4 6.62 8.37 3.37
C SER A 4 6.07 7.28 4.30
N PRO A 5 4.88 7.45 4.90
CA PRO A 5 4.23 6.42 5.72
C PRO A 5 4.15 5.05 5.02
N LEU A 6 3.93 5.07 3.70
CA LEU A 6 3.94 3.88 2.85
C LEU A 6 5.26 3.10 2.87
N GLN A 7 6.41 3.78 2.85
CA GLN A 7 7.72 3.09 2.90
C GLN A 7 7.90 2.37 4.23
N ILE A 8 7.50 3.02 5.32
CA ILE A 8 7.56 2.44 6.67
C ILE A 8 6.71 1.17 6.73
N PHE A 9 5.50 1.18 6.18
CA PHE A 9 4.62 0.01 6.17
C PHE A 9 5.21 -1.14 5.35
N ILE A 10 5.74 -0.85 4.15
CA ILE A 10 6.35 -1.86 3.27
C ILE A 10 7.57 -2.49 3.94
N GLU A 11 8.45 -1.69 4.52
CA GLU A 11 9.64 -2.16 5.22
C GLU A 11 9.25 -3.10 6.37
N ARG A 12 8.30 -2.68 7.20
CA ARG A 12 7.84 -3.48 8.35
C ARG A 12 7.13 -4.76 7.92
N ILE A 13 6.28 -4.72 6.89
CA ILE A 13 5.64 -5.92 6.32
C ILE A 13 6.70 -6.90 5.81
N ASN A 14 7.78 -6.41 5.19
CA ASN A 14 8.87 -7.25 4.69
C ASN A 14 9.67 -7.89 5.82
N GLU A 15 9.95 -7.17 6.90
CA GLU A 15 10.58 -7.73 8.11
C GLU A 15 9.74 -8.86 8.69
N LEU A 16 8.45 -8.62 8.91
CA LEU A 16 7.51 -9.62 9.42
C LEU A 16 7.40 -10.82 8.47
N SER A 17 7.40 -10.59 7.15
CA SER A 17 7.36 -11.66 6.15
C SER A 17 8.63 -12.52 6.17
N LYS A 18 9.81 -11.91 6.41
CA LYS A 18 11.06 -12.66 6.57
C LYS A 18 11.03 -13.51 7.83
N LYS A 19 10.56 -12.96 8.96
CA LYS A 19 10.42 -13.68 10.23
C LYS A 19 9.43 -14.84 10.12
N GLN A 20 8.29 -14.61 9.47
CA GLN A 20 7.26 -15.63 9.20
C GLN A 20 7.83 -16.84 8.46
N ARG A 21 8.72 -16.62 7.49
CA ARG A 21 9.36 -17.69 6.69
C ARG A 21 10.46 -18.43 7.44
N SER A 22 11.09 -17.82 8.44
CA SER A 22 12.21 -18.43 9.18
C SER A 22 11.75 -19.16 10.43
N VAL A 23 11.18 -18.42 11.39
CA VAL A 23 10.83 -18.93 12.73
C VAL A 23 9.33 -18.88 12.99
N GLY A 24 8.55 -18.31 12.08
CA GLY A 24 7.14 -18.04 12.26
C GLY A 24 6.87 -16.69 12.92
N LEU A 25 5.60 -16.32 13.02
CA LEU A 25 5.15 -15.10 13.68
C LEU A 25 4.37 -15.45 14.95
N GLU A 26 4.59 -14.66 15.99
CA GLU A 26 3.73 -14.62 17.16
C GLU A 26 2.37 -14.00 16.80
N GLU A 27 1.37 -14.20 17.66
CA GLU A 27 0.00 -13.77 17.37
C GLU A 27 -0.11 -12.25 17.20
N TRP A 28 0.57 -11.47 18.04
CA TRP A 28 0.61 -10.01 17.92
C TRP A 28 1.33 -9.54 16.65
N GLU A 29 2.35 -10.27 16.18
CA GLU A 29 3.06 -9.96 14.94
C GLU A 29 2.22 -10.25 13.70
N ARG A 30 1.39 -11.30 13.75
CA ARG A 30 0.40 -11.56 12.71
C ARG A 30 -0.64 -10.45 12.66
N ALA A 31 -1.12 -9.99 13.82
CA ALA A 31 -2.06 -8.88 13.91
C ALA A 31 -1.43 -7.58 13.37
N GLU A 32 -0.18 -7.30 13.73
CA GLU A 32 0.59 -6.17 13.19
C GLU A 32 0.73 -6.25 11.67
N GLN A 33 1.14 -7.41 11.14
CA GLN A 33 1.30 -7.62 9.71
C GLN A 33 -0.02 -7.41 8.94
N GLU A 34 -1.13 -7.88 9.49
CA GLU A 34 -2.45 -7.72 8.87
C GLU A 34 -2.90 -6.25 8.90
N ALA A 35 -2.76 -5.56 10.03
CA ALA A 35 -3.09 -4.14 10.14
C ALA A 35 -2.29 -3.30 9.12
N LEU A 36 -0.98 -3.54 9.02
CA LEU A 36 -0.12 -2.83 8.05
C LEU A 36 -0.51 -3.11 6.60
N ARG A 37 -0.94 -4.34 6.27
CA ARG A 37 -1.44 -4.66 4.92
C ARG A 37 -2.74 -3.92 4.60
N GLN A 38 -3.64 -3.76 5.56
CA GLN A 38 -4.88 -3.01 5.35
C GLN A 38 -4.60 -1.53 5.09
N GLU A 39 -3.69 -0.93 5.86
CA GLU A 39 -3.24 0.45 5.62
C GLU A 39 -2.63 0.59 4.22
N TYR A 40 -1.66 -0.25 3.87
CA TYR A 40 -1.05 -0.26 2.54
C TYR A 40 -2.08 -0.37 1.41
N LEU A 41 -3.04 -1.30 1.53
CA LEU A 41 -4.10 -1.46 0.54
C LEU A 41 -5.01 -0.24 0.44
N SER A 42 -5.27 0.48 1.54
CA SER A 42 -6.03 1.72 1.52
C SER A 42 -5.34 2.77 0.66
N PHE A 43 -4.05 3.00 0.90
CA PHE A 43 -3.23 3.93 0.11
C PHE A 43 -3.19 3.56 -1.38
N ILE A 44 -3.01 2.27 -1.69
CA ILE A 44 -3.01 1.81 -3.09
C ILE A 44 -4.38 2.02 -3.75
N ARG A 45 -5.49 1.76 -3.04
CA ARG A 45 -6.84 2.01 -3.58
C ARG A 45 -7.06 3.48 -3.91
N GLU A 46 -6.62 4.39 -3.05
CA GLU A 46 -6.68 5.84 -3.31
C GLU A 46 -5.83 6.23 -4.51
N GLN A 47 -4.59 5.77 -4.58
CA GLN A 47 -3.71 6.05 -5.71
C GLN A 47 -4.27 5.52 -7.05
N VAL A 48 -4.90 4.35 -7.04
CA VAL A 48 -5.56 3.79 -8.24
C VAL A 48 -6.76 4.65 -8.65
N LYS A 49 -7.61 5.06 -7.71
CA LYS A 49 -8.74 5.97 -7.98
C LYS A 49 -8.26 7.27 -8.60
N ASP A 50 -7.25 7.90 -8.00
CA ASP A 50 -6.68 9.15 -8.50
C ASP A 50 -6.13 9.01 -9.91
N THR A 51 -5.48 7.87 -10.20
CA THR A 51 -4.95 7.58 -11.55
C THR A 51 -6.08 7.43 -12.56
N LEU A 52 -7.14 6.68 -12.23
CA LEU A 52 -8.30 6.49 -13.12
C LEU A 52 -9.07 7.79 -13.36
N SER A 53 -9.24 8.63 -12.33
CA SER A 53 -9.90 9.93 -12.47
C SER A 53 -9.15 10.89 -13.38
N LYS A 54 -7.82 10.83 -13.42
CA LYS A 54 -7.00 11.62 -14.35
C LYS A 54 -7.16 11.14 -15.78
N VAL A 55 -7.13 9.83 -16.02
CA VAL A 55 -7.30 9.25 -17.37
C VAL A 55 -8.67 9.59 -17.96
N GLN A 56 -9.73 9.58 -17.15
CA GLN A 56 -11.08 9.91 -17.62
C GLN A 56 -11.26 11.40 -17.99
N ALA A 57 -10.38 12.28 -17.51
CA ALA A 57 -10.44 13.71 -17.82
C ALA A 57 -9.77 14.08 -19.16
N GLU A 58 -9.05 13.15 -19.80
CA GLU A 58 -8.31 13.41 -21.05
C GLU A 58 -9.08 13.01 -22.33
N GLU A 59 -10.29 12.44 -22.22
CA GLU A 59 -11.14 12.06 -23.34
C GLU A 59 -12.24 13.12 -23.59
N ASP A 60 -11.88 14.21 -24.27
CA ASP A 60 -12.70 14.90 -25.30
C ASP A 60 -12.07 16.27 -25.66
N PRO A 61 -11.13 16.35 -26.61
CA PRO A 61 -10.91 17.62 -27.30
C PRO A 61 -12.16 17.93 -28.13
N PRO A 62 -12.69 19.18 -28.09
CA PRO A 62 -13.84 19.53 -28.91
C PRO A 62 -13.46 19.34 -30.38
N ILE A 63 -14.22 18.49 -31.08
CA ILE A 63 -14.14 18.36 -32.53
C ILE A 63 -14.45 19.74 -33.11
N GLN A 64 -13.42 20.39 -33.67
CA GLN A 64 -13.53 21.65 -34.41
C GLN A 64 -13.97 21.39 -35.85
#